data_AF-A0A3D4PV02-F1
#
_entry.id   AF-A0A3D4PV02-F1
#
_cell.length_a   1.000
_cell.length_b   1.000
_cell.length_c   1.000
_cell.angle_alpha   90.00
_cell.angle_beta   90.00
_cell.angle_gamma   90.00
#
_symmetry.space_group_name_H-M   'P 1'
#
loop_
_entity.id
_entity.type
_entity.pdbx_description
1 polymer ?
#
loop_
_entity_poly.entity_id
_entity_poly.type
_entity_poly.pdbx_seq_one_letter_code
_entity_poly.pdbx_strand_id
1 'polypeptide(L)'
;MTSTSSPAALWPAARVRGTLAVVTGRGERAPVYERFAQRISADGYTVAIFEADADAAAAWIATADAPRVLVGSDTGAASVLRLLSQGEEVDAAIIAGTPVDVEGSTQPADAERTACPLHLGVLGTE
;
A
#
# COMPACT_ATOMS: atom_id res chain seq x y z
N MET A 1 8.43 -17.16 -16.62
CA MET A 1 8.14 -15.75 -16.96
C MET A 1 7.33 -15.19 -15.81
N THR A 2 7.98 -14.56 -14.82
CA THR A 2 7.28 -13.82 -13.76
C THR A 2 6.83 -12.50 -14.38
N SER A 3 5.52 -12.33 -14.58
CA SER A 3 5.00 -11.01 -14.96
C SER A 3 5.12 -10.11 -13.75
N THR A 4 5.99 -9.11 -13.82
CA THR A 4 5.97 -8.01 -12.84
C THR A 4 4.66 -7.26 -13.05
N SER A 5 3.69 -7.41 -12.14
CA SER A 5 2.45 -6.66 -12.19
C SER A 5 2.75 -5.17 -12.01
N SER A 6 2.11 -4.34 -12.84
CA SER A 6 2.20 -2.88 -12.74
C SER A 6 1.32 -2.39 -11.58
N PRO A 7 1.67 -1.28 -10.93
CA PRO A 7 0.84 -0.72 -9.87
C PRO A 7 -0.54 -0.33 -10.41
N ALA A 8 -1.56 -0.41 -9.53
CA ALA A 8 -2.91 0.03 -9.83
C ALA A 8 -2.98 1.56 -10.02
N ALA A 9 -2.10 2.31 -9.36
CA ALA A 9 -1.94 3.75 -9.55
C ALA A 9 -0.51 4.21 -9.20
N LEU A 10 -0.04 5.27 -9.84
CA LEU A 10 1.31 5.81 -9.68
C LEU A 10 1.30 7.34 -9.66
N TRP A 11 1.96 7.93 -8.66
CA TRP A 11 2.23 9.36 -8.55
C TRP A 11 3.74 9.62 -8.58
N PRO A 12 4.27 10.19 -9.68
CA PRO A 12 5.69 10.49 -9.79
C PRO A 12 6.05 11.78 -9.02
N ALA A 13 7.27 11.84 -8.49
CA ALA A 13 7.86 13.06 -7.94
C ALA A 13 8.75 13.78 -8.96
N ALA A 14 8.74 15.11 -8.97
CA ALA A 14 9.57 15.92 -9.88
C ALA A 14 11.07 15.84 -9.55
N ARG A 15 11.41 15.66 -8.26
CA ARG A 15 12.76 15.34 -7.76
C ARG A 15 12.60 14.26 -6.70
N VAL A 16 13.09 13.06 -7.00
CA VAL A 16 12.86 11.88 -6.17
C VAL A 16 13.80 11.86 -4.97
N ARG A 17 13.23 11.86 -3.77
CA ARG A 17 13.88 11.67 -2.47
C ARG A 17 13.79 10.22 -1.98
N GLY A 18 12.94 9.42 -2.61
CA GLY A 18 12.67 8.03 -2.27
C GLY A 18 11.41 7.52 -2.95
N THR A 19 11.15 6.22 -2.81
CA THR A 19 10.01 5.55 -3.43
C THR A 19 9.21 4.78 -2.39
N LEU A 20 7.89 4.90 -2.45
CA LEU A 20 6.94 4.16 -1.61
C LEU A 20 6.10 3.24 -2.48
N ALA A 21 6.02 1.96 -2.11
CA ALA A 21 5.04 1.02 -2.65
C ALA A 21 4.02 0.68 -1.55
N VAL A 22 2.77 1.08 -1.77
CA VAL A 22 1.66 0.91 -0.83
C VAL A 22 0.89 -0.35 -1.20
N VAL A 23 0.74 -1.26 -0.25
CA VAL A 23 -0.09 -2.47 -0.34
C VAL A 23 -1.39 -2.21 0.40
N THR A 24 -2.50 -2.24 -0.32
CA THR A 24 -3.82 -1.98 0.27
C THR A 24 -4.28 -3.13 1.18
N GLY A 25 -5.20 -2.81 2.08
CA GLY A 25 -5.90 -3.77 2.92
C GLY A 25 -7.02 -4.52 2.20
N ARG A 26 -7.71 -5.40 2.93
CA ARG A 26 -8.84 -6.18 2.40
C ARG A 26 -9.93 -5.27 1.84
N GLY A 27 -10.18 -5.40 0.54
CA GLY A 27 -11.23 -4.68 -0.22
C GLY A 27 -11.00 -3.18 -0.35
N GLU A 28 -9.81 -2.70 0.02
CA GLU A 28 -9.41 -1.33 -0.26
C GLU A 28 -8.83 -1.23 -1.66
N ARG A 29 -9.21 -0.16 -2.37
CA ARG A 29 -8.76 0.13 -3.74
C ARG A 29 -7.85 1.36 -3.78
N ALA A 30 -7.14 1.53 -4.88
CA ALA A 30 -6.21 2.63 -5.09
C ALA A 30 -6.79 4.03 -4.83
N PRO A 31 -8.05 4.37 -5.17
CA PRO A 31 -8.62 5.70 -4.90
C PRO A 31 -8.65 6.10 -3.42
N VAL A 32 -8.68 5.15 -2.49
CA VAL A 32 -8.59 5.42 -1.03
C VAL A 32 -7.27 6.14 -0.69
N TYR A 33 -6.21 5.83 -1.45
CA TYR A 33 -4.85 6.30 -1.20
C TYR A 33 -4.48 7.53 -2.03
N GLU A 34 -5.35 8.02 -2.92
CA GLU A 34 -5.03 9.13 -3.81
C GLU A 34 -4.57 10.38 -3.05
N ARG A 35 -5.31 10.79 -2.01
CA ARG A 35 -4.94 11.96 -1.20
C ARG A 35 -3.62 11.79 -0.47
N PHE A 36 -3.30 10.56 -0.06
CA PHE A 36 -2.02 10.23 0.54
C PHE A 36 -0.91 10.35 -0.50
N ALA A 37 -1.05 9.68 -1.65
CA ALA A 37 -0.06 9.68 -2.71
C ALA A 37 0.22 11.10 -3.25
N GLN A 38 -0.82 11.90 -3.50
CA GLN A 38 -0.65 13.29 -3.96
C GLN A 38 0.18 14.14 -2.99
N ARG A 39 -0.07 14.02 -1.68
CA ARG A 39 0.66 14.80 -0.66
C ARG A 39 2.11 14.36 -0.55
N ILE A 40 2.34 13.05 -0.48
CA ILE A 40 3.68 12.50 -0.32
C ILE A 40 4.53 12.71 -1.59
N SER A 41 3.93 12.66 -2.78
CA SER A 41 4.61 13.00 -4.02
C SER A 41 4.95 14.48 -4.16
N ALA A 42 4.12 15.38 -3.63
CA ALA A 42 4.47 16.80 -3.53
C ALA A 42 5.73 17.02 -2.66
N ASP A 43 5.96 16.16 -1.66
CA ASP A 43 7.13 16.20 -0.78
C ASP A 43 8.37 15.48 -1.36
N GLY A 44 8.29 14.98 -2.59
CA GLY A 44 9.43 14.42 -3.34
C GLY A 44 9.49 12.89 -3.37
N TYR A 45 8.42 12.16 -3.04
CA TYR A 45 8.41 10.70 -3.09
C TYR A 45 7.62 10.16 -4.28
N THR A 46 8.17 9.20 -5.02
CA THR A 46 7.36 8.44 -5.97
C THR A 46 6.47 7.47 -5.20
N VAL A 47 5.16 7.46 -5.44
CA VAL A 47 4.22 6.61 -4.71
C VAL A 47 3.47 5.72 -5.69
N ALA A 48 3.54 4.41 -5.50
CA ALA A 48 2.81 3.41 -6.27
C ALA A 48 1.87 2.61 -5.36
N ILE A 49 0.66 2.32 -5.83
CA ILE A 49 -0.37 1.59 -5.06
C ILE A 49 -0.60 0.22 -5.70
N PHE A 50 -0.62 -0.82 -4.86
CA PHE A 50 -0.83 -2.22 -5.22
C PHE A 50 -2.02 -2.75 -4.42
N GLU A 51 -3.04 -3.23 -5.11
CA GLU A 51 -4.26 -3.73 -4.47
C GLU A 51 -4.06 -5.17 -3.98
N ALA A 52 -3.84 -5.32 -2.67
CA ALA A 52 -3.58 -6.60 -1.99
C ALA A 52 -2.47 -7.49 -2.60
N ASP A 53 -1.54 -6.94 -3.39
CA ASP A 53 -0.45 -7.67 -4.06
C ASP A 53 0.93 -7.18 -3.56
N ALA A 54 1.36 -7.76 -2.43
CA ALA A 54 2.61 -7.36 -1.78
C ALA A 54 3.86 -7.86 -2.54
N ASP A 55 3.80 -9.05 -3.15
CA ASP A 55 4.93 -9.62 -3.88
C ASP A 55 5.21 -8.77 -5.14
N ALA A 56 4.17 -8.25 -5.81
CA ALA A 56 4.33 -7.29 -6.90
C ALA A 56 4.91 -5.96 -6.45
N ALA A 57 4.46 -5.44 -5.30
CA ALA A 57 4.98 -4.22 -4.73
C ALA A 57 6.49 -4.32 -4.44
N ALA A 58 6.93 -5.44 -3.87
CA ALA A 58 8.33 -5.75 -3.62
C ALA A 58 9.14 -5.85 -4.92
N ALA A 59 8.66 -6.64 -5.89
CA ALA A 59 9.33 -6.79 -7.18
C ALA A 59 9.47 -5.45 -7.93
N TRP A 60 8.46 -4.59 -7.87
CA TRP A 60 8.49 -3.26 -8.47
C TRP A 60 9.46 -2.33 -7.76
N ILE A 61 9.39 -2.23 -6.43
CA ILE A 61 10.20 -1.28 -5.66
C ILE A 61 11.68 -1.66 -5.62
N ALA A 62 12.01 -2.94 -5.82
CA ALA A 62 13.39 -3.42 -5.95
C ALA A 62 14.13 -2.79 -7.15
N THR A 63 13.40 -2.26 -8.13
CA THR A 63 13.98 -1.57 -9.31
C THR A 63 14.21 -0.07 -9.09
N ALA A 64 13.78 0.49 -7.97
CA ALA A 64 13.88 1.90 -7.66
C ALA A 64 15.18 2.24 -6.89
N ASP A 65 15.62 3.49 -7.01
CA ASP A 65 16.71 4.02 -6.19
C ASP A 65 16.30 4.14 -4.72
N ALA A 66 17.26 3.92 -3.82
CA ALA A 66 17.06 4.07 -2.38
C ALA A 66 16.77 5.53 -1.99
N PRO A 67 15.97 5.78 -0.93
CA PRO A 67 15.32 4.79 -0.06
C PRO A 67 14.03 4.21 -0.67
N ARG A 68 13.88 2.88 -0.52
CA ARG A 68 12.73 2.06 -0.90
C ARG A 68 11.91 1.74 0.34
N VAL A 69 10.63 2.10 0.35
CA VAL A 69 9.76 1.94 1.52
C VAL A 69 8.51 1.14 1.15
N LEU A 70 8.29 0.02 1.84
CA LEU A 70 7.02 -0.70 1.76
C LEU A 70 6.02 -0.10 2.75
N VAL A 71 4.80 0.17 2.31
CA VAL A 71 3.72 0.67 3.16
C VAL A 71 2.58 -0.34 3.12
N GLY A 72 2.03 -0.70 4.28
CA GLY A 72 0.89 -1.62 4.32
C GLY A 72 -0.19 -1.15 5.28
N SER A 73 -1.45 -1.34 4.88
CA SER A 73 -2.67 -1.09 5.67
C SER A 73 -3.47 -2.37 5.87
N ASP A 74 -4.11 -2.58 7.03
CA ASP A 74 -4.90 -3.79 7.35
C ASP A 74 -4.14 -5.08 6.94
N THR A 75 -4.69 -5.95 6.09
CA THR A 75 -3.97 -7.15 5.64
C THR A 75 -2.78 -6.85 4.75
N GLY A 76 -2.74 -5.72 4.05
CA GLY A 76 -1.55 -5.26 3.35
C GLY A 76 -0.39 -5.05 4.32
N ALA A 77 -0.68 -4.56 5.53
CA ALA A 77 0.31 -4.43 6.61
C ALA A 77 0.84 -5.79 7.06
N ALA A 78 -0.04 -6.79 7.22
CA ALA A 78 0.36 -8.16 7.54
C ALA A 78 1.20 -8.79 6.41
N SER A 79 0.84 -8.57 5.14
CA SER A 79 1.59 -9.05 3.98
C SER A 79 2.97 -8.42 3.86
N VAL A 80 3.11 -7.11 4.12
CA VAL A 80 4.43 -6.45 4.18
C VAL A 80 5.28 -7.03 5.31
N LEU A 81 4.72 -7.21 6.51
CA LEU A 81 5.44 -7.85 7.62
C LEU A 81 5.90 -9.27 7.26
N ARG A 82 5.08 -10.06 6.55
CA ARG A 82 5.46 -11.38 6.04
C ARG A 82 6.69 -11.29 5.14
N LEU A 83 6.70 -10.40 4.16
CA LEU A 83 7.84 -10.22 3.25
C LEU A 83 9.13 -9.84 4.00
N LEU A 84 9.03 -8.89 4.94
CA LEU A 84 10.17 -8.50 5.76
C LEU A 84 10.69 -9.66 6.62
N SER A 85 9.80 -10.47 7.19
CA SER A 85 10.18 -11.67 7.95
C SER A 85 10.85 -12.75 7.08
N GLN A 86 10.62 -12.71 5.77
CA GLN A 86 11.23 -13.59 4.77
C GLN A 86 12.52 -13.03 4.17
N GLY A 87 12.95 -11.85 4.61
CA GLY A 87 14.23 -11.24 4.21
C GLY A 87 14.15 -10.26 3.03
N GLU A 88 12.97 -9.73 2.70
CA GLU A 88 12.84 -8.70 1.67
C GLU A 88 13.70 -7.46 1.99
N GLU A 89 14.57 -7.08 1.05
CA GLU A 89 15.56 -6.01 1.24
C GLU A 89 15.00 -4.64 0.84
N VAL A 90 14.32 -3.98 1.77
CA VAL A 90 13.89 -2.58 1.66
C VAL A 90 14.47 -1.72 2.77
N ASP A 91 14.55 -0.42 2.53
CA ASP A 91 15.22 0.52 3.43
C ASP A 91 14.34 0.89 4.64
N ALA A 92 13.02 0.77 4.51
CA ALA A 92 12.08 0.93 5.61
C ALA A 92 10.72 0.29 5.31
N ALA A 93 9.88 0.20 6.34
CA ALA A 93 8.46 -0.11 6.20
C ALA A 93 7.57 0.77 7.08
N ILE A 94 6.38 1.10 6.58
CA ILE A 94 5.32 1.79 7.32
C ILE A 94 4.15 0.82 7.46
N ILE A 95 3.78 0.52 8.70
CA ILE A 95 2.79 -0.51 9.05
C ILE A 95 1.62 0.18 9.75
N ALA A 96 0.42 0.10 9.18
CA ALA A 96 -0.77 0.76 9.70
C ALA A 96 -1.93 -0.23 9.87
N GLY A 97 -2.54 -0.25 11.06
CA GLY A 97 -3.78 -1.01 11.30
C GLY A 97 -3.65 -2.52 11.12
N THR A 98 -2.47 -3.12 11.36
CA THR A 98 -2.26 -4.57 11.21
C THR A 98 -3.26 -5.36 12.05
N PRO A 99 -3.99 -6.31 11.45
CA PRO A 99 -4.86 -7.22 12.19
C PRO A 99 -4.04 -8.09 13.14
N VAL A 100 -4.39 -8.08 14.43
CA VAL A 100 -3.71 -8.88 15.47
C VAL A 100 -4.54 -10.07 15.95
N ASP A 101 -5.86 -10.00 15.78
CA ASP A 101 -6.81 -11.06 16.14
C ASP A 101 -7.99 -10.98 15.17
N VAL A 102 -8.03 -11.90 14.20
CA VAL A 102 -9.07 -11.93 13.16
C VAL A 102 -9.84 -13.23 13.32
N GLU A 103 -10.95 -13.18 14.06
CA GLU A 103 -11.88 -14.30 14.09
C GLU A 103 -12.62 -14.37 12.75
N GLY A 104 -12.17 -15.29 11.88
CA GLY A 104 -12.79 -15.59 10.60
C GLY A 104 -12.25 -14.79 9.41
N SER A 105 -12.52 -15.30 8.21
CA SER A 105 -12.11 -14.71 6.92
C SER A 105 -13.09 -13.68 6.37
N THR A 106 -14.06 -13.23 7.17
CA THR A 106 -15.11 -12.35 6.70
C THR A 106 -14.56 -10.94 6.44
N GLN A 107 -14.88 -10.42 5.26
CA GLN A 107 -14.59 -9.06 4.86
C GLN A 107 -15.31 -8.08 5.81
N PRO A 108 -14.61 -7.14 6.47
CA PRO A 108 -15.28 -6.15 7.32
C PRO A 108 -16.19 -5.27 6.47
N ALA A 109 -17.31 -4.85 7.04
CA ALA A 109 -18.18 -3.85 6.42
C ALA A 109 -17.47 -2.48 6.38
N ASP A 110 -17.84 -1.61 5.43
CA ASP A 110 -17.19 -0.29 5.29
C ASP A 110 -17.25 0.56 6.57
N ALA A 111 -18.37 0.48 7.30
CA ALA A 111 -18.56 1.15 8.58
C ALA A 111 -17.62 0.65 9.69
N GLU A 112 -17.17 -0.60 9.61
CA GLU A 112 -16.19 -1.16 10.54
C GLU A 112 -14.76 -0.72 10.20
N ARG A 113 -14.50 -0.41 8.91
CA ARG A 113 -13.19 0.08 8.44
C ARG A 113 -12.94 1.53 8.82
N THR A 114 -13.98 2.36 8.78
CA THR A 114 -13.79 3.80 8.98
C THR A 114 -15.03 4.51 9.49
N ALA A 115 -14.83 5.38 10.48
CA ALA A 115 -15.83 6.35 10.91
C ALA A 115 -15.86 7.61 10.02
N CYS A 116 -14.95 7.74 9.04
CA CYS A 116 -14.81 8.94 8.22
C CYS A 116 -15.81 8.92 7.04
N PRO A 117 -16.78 9.85 6.97
CA PRO A 117 -17.77 9.87 5.90
C PRO A 117 -17.16 10.06 4.50
N LEU A 118 -16.05 10.80 4.41
CA LEU A 118 -15.32 10.97 3.15
C LEU A 118 -14.67 9.67 2.69
N HIS A 119 -14.12 8.90 3.62
CA HIS A 119 -13.50 7.62 3.31
C HIS A 119 -14.58 6.58 2.91
N LEU A 120 -15.72 6.55 3.62
CA LEU A 120 -16.88 5.73 3.23
C LEU A 120 -17.36 6.06 1.81
N GLY A 121 -17.40 7.35 1.45
CA GLY A 121 -17.79 7.79 0.10
C GLY A 121 -16.85 7.28 -1.01
N VAL A 122 -15.57 7.08 -0.72
CA VAL A 122 -14.62 6.48 -1.67
C VAL A 122 -14.80 4.96 -1.73
N LEU A 123 -14.96 4.29 -0.59
CA LEU A 123 -15.15 2.83 -0.54
C LEU A 123 -16.37 2.38 -1.36
N GLY A 124 -17.49 3.09 -1.24
CA GLY A 124 -18.75 2.77 -1.92
C GLY A 124 -18.85 3.09 -3.41
N THR A 125 -17.77 3.57 -4.05
CA THR A 125 -17.75 3.82 -5.51
C THR A 125 -17.13 2.63 -6.25
N GLU A 126 -17.94 1.78 -6.88
CA GLU A 126 -17.45 0.65 -7.70
C GLU A 126 -16.63 1.11 -8.92
#